data_AF-A0ABD6YXN8-F1
#
_entry.id   AF-A0ABD6YXN8-F1
#
_cell.length_a   1.000
_cell.length_b   1.000
_cell.length_c   1.000
_cell.angle_alpha   90.00
_cell.angle_beta   90.00
_cell.angle_gamma   90.00
#
_symmetry.space_group_name_H-M   'P 1'
#
loop_
_entity.id
_entity.type
_entity.pdbx_description
1 polymer ?
#
loop_
_entity_poly.entity_id
_entity_poly.type
_entity_poly.pdbx_seq_one_letter_code
_entity_poly.pdbx_strand_id
1 'polypeptide(L)'
;MTPPTSPSLIRRILGRIPLLLIFLFILSIIGGIIVLNNLTIAENWFGLNEYQVVETRHQIIRLFPYFWVAGILLVFLVGLVIGIKKRKKSPFYWLFSLLLLPVILFCIGVVSTFLPVDRQLFREEASAKEIMAALPNQSSFKDKELQLVSYSFHIRNVPLKSGIYAVARVINPNTGLQDEYWYYPENLLTKWKKDDDTIELSMEDTIAFDAIDWGVIPKIIKDSEARAAQLDHYVPGVSIVILNGFQGEWTWTVGLNGIRNRTEINYVYDLKGNYQSEWQ
;
A
#
# COMPACT_ATOMS: atom_id res chain seq x y z
N MET A 1 -64.84 -13.42 -3.63
CA MET A 1 -63.78 -12.39 -3.51
C MET A 1 -63.19 -12.49 -2.11
N THR A 2 -61.97 -12.99 -1.97
CA THR A 2 -61.25 -13.01 -0.68
C THR A 2 -60.55 -11.66 -0.48
N PRO A 3 -60.66 -11.03 0.70
CA PRO A 3 -60.02 -9.75 0.94
C PRO A 3 -58.50 -9.96 1.03
N PRO A 4 -57.67 -8.99 0.60
CA PRO A 4 -56.23 -9.08 0.80
C PRO A 4 -55.95 -9.05 2.30
N THR A 5 -55.35 -10.11 2.82
CA THR A 5 -54.88 -10.17 4.20
C THR A 5 -53.79 -9.12 4.38
N SER A 6 -54.14 -8.02 5.05
CA SER A 6 -53.18 -7.06 5.59
C SER A 6 -52.09 -7.84 6.33
N PRO A 7 -50.80 -7.70 5.98
CA PRO A 7 -49.75 -8.37 6.72
C PRO A 7 -49.84 -7.93 8.18
N SER A 8 -49.88 -8.90 9.10
CA SER A 8 -50.04 -8.64 10.53
C SER A 8 -49.02 -7.59 10.98
N LEU A 9 -49.40 -6.75 11.94
CA LEU A 9 -48.57 -5.67 12.47
C LEU A 9 -47.17 -6.18 12.86
N ILE A 10 -47.10 -7.41 13.38
CA ILE A 10 -45.90 -8.19 13.70
C ILE A 10 -45.03 -8.42 12.46
N ARG A 11 -45.60 -8.83 11.31
CA ARG A 11 -44.86 -9.07 10.06
C ARG A 11 -44.30 -7.77 9.46
N ARG A 12 -44.98 -6.64 9.65
CA ARG A 12 -44.48 -5.30 9.28
C ARG A 12 -43.35 -4.84 10.20
N ILE A 13 -43.43 -5.11 11.50
CA ILE A 13 -42.37 -4.78 12.47
C ILE A 13 -41.13 -5.66 12.23
N LEU A 14 -41.30 -6.98 12.10
CA LEU A 14 -40.21 -7.91 11.77
C LEU A 14 -39.52 -7.60 10.45
N GLY A 15 -40.25 -7.07 9.45
CA GLY A 15 -39.65 -6.60 8.20
C GLY A 15 -38.82 -5.31 8.36
N ARG A 16 -39.04 -4.52 9.42
CA ARG A 16 -38.32 -3.27 9.72
C ARG A 16 -37.15 -3.46 10.68
N ILE A 17 -37.14 -4.52 11.49
CA ILE A 17 -36.03 -4.87 12.40
C ILE A 17 -34.70 -4.98 11.65
N PRO A 18 -34.59 -5.68 10.50
CA PRO A 18 -33.33 -5.73 9.73
C PRO A 18 -32.86 -4.34 9.31
N LEU A 19 -33.80 -3.46 8.95
CA LEU A 19 -33.52 -2.10 8.49
C LEU A 19 -33.04 -1.21 9.64
N LEU A 20 -33.63 -1.37 10.83
CA LEU A 20 -33.16 -0.73 12.07
C LEU A 20 -31.76 -1.22 12.47
N LEU A 21 -31.51 -2.53 12.40
CA LEU A 21 -30.19 -3.11 12.72
C LEU A 21 -29.12 -2.61 11.75
N ILE A 22 -29.43 -2.54 10.45
CA ILE A 22 -28.53 -1.93 9.44
C ILE A 22 -28.27 -0.46 9.77
N PHE A 23 -29.31 0.29 10.14
CA PHE A 23 -29.16 1.70 10.52
C PHE A 23 -28.28 1.89 11.76
N LEU A 24 -28.49 1.10 12.81
CA LEU A 24 -27.66 1.12 14.02
C LEU A 24 -26.22 0.68 13.74
N PHE A 25 -26.03 -0.30 12.86
CA PHE A 25 -24.71 -0.73 12.41
C PHE A 25 -23.96 0.38 11.68
N ILE A 26 -24.64 1.10 10.76
CA ILE A 26 -24.06 2.25 10.05
C ILE A 26 -23.70 3.36 11.04
N LEU A 27 -24.58 3.68 12.00
CA LEU A 27 -24.29 4.65 13.07
C LEU A 27 -23.08 4.24 13.90
N SER A 28 -22.95 2.96 14.24
CA SER A 28 -21.80 2.43 14.98
C SER A 28 -20.50 2.56 14.17
N ILE A 29 -20.53 2.34 12.86
CA ILE A 29 -19.36 2.53 11.99
C ILE A 29 -18.97 4.00 11.95
N ILE A 30 -19.92 4.91 11.73
CA ILE A 30 -19.66 6.35 11.69
C ILE A 30 -19.10 6.83 13.03
N GLY A 31 -19.70 6.42 14.14
CA GLY A 31 -19.21 6.71 15.49
C GLY A 31 -17.79 6.21 15.71
N GLY A 32 -17.51 4.95 15.31
CA GLY A 32 -16.16 4.38 15.38
C GLY A 32 -15.12 5.16 14.58
N ILE A 33 -15.46 5.60 13.36
CA ILE A 33 -14.56 6.41 12.52
C ILE A 33 -14.29 7.79 13.16
N ILE A 34 -15.30 8.42 13.76
CA ILE A 34 -15.14 9.72 14.44
C ILE A 34 -14.21 9.56 15.64
N VAL A 35 -14.42 8.53 16.46
CA VAL A 35 -13.58 8.22 17.63
C VAL A 35 -12.13 7.97 17.19
N LEU A 36 -11.92 7.12 16.19
CA LEU A 36 -10.57 6.73 15.73
C LEU A 36 -9.79 7.84 15.01
N ASN A 37 -10.45 8.95 14.67
CA ASN A 37 -9.80 10.14 14.11
C ASN A 37 -9.57 11.25 15.15
N ASN A 38 -10.06 11.10 16.38
CA ASN A 38 -9.88 12.07 17.44
C ASN A 38 -9.26 11.41 18.67
N LEU A 39 -7.95 11.65 18.85
CA LEU A 39 -7.16 11.08 19.95
C LEU A 39 -7.77 11.37 21.32
N THR A 40 -8.26 12.60 21.54
CA THR A 40 -8.88 13.00 22.81
C THR A 40 -10.17 12.24 23.08
N ILE A 41 -10.99 11.97 22.06
CA ILE A 41 -12.22 11.18 22.24
C ILE A 41 -11.87 9.71 22.48
N ALA A 42 -10.92 9.17 21.72
CA ALA A 42 -10.49 7.78 21.86
C ALA A 42 -9.88 7.47 23.24
N GLU A 43 -9.03 8.37 23.74
CA GLU A 43 -8.47 8.28 25.10
C GLU A 43 -9.57 8.38 26.16
N ASN A 44 -10.45 9.38 26.07
CA ASN A 44 -11.48 9.61 27.09
C ASN A 44 -12.58 8.54 27.12
N TRP A 45 -12.96 7.97 25.97
CA TRP A 45 -14.08 7.02 25.89
C TRP A 45 -13.64 5.56 25.96
N PHE A 46 -12.42 5.25 25.52
CA PHE A 46 -11.93 3.87 25.40
C PHE A 46 -10.60 3.63 26.13
N GLY A 47 -9.97 4.66 26.71
CA GLY A 47 -8.68 4.53 27.41
C GLY A 47 -7.51 4.18 26.48
N LEU A 48 -7.65 4.45 25.18
CA LEU A 48 -6.62 4.11 24.19
C LEU A 48 -5.54 5.18 24.13
N ASN A 49 -4.28 4.77 24.12
CA ASN A 49 -3.16 5.68 23.87
C ASN A 49 -2.99 5.99 22.36
N GLU A 50 -2.16 6.99 22.03
CA GLU A 50 -1.94 7.46 20.64
C GLU A 50 -1.58 6.31 19.68
N TYR A 51 -0.67 5.42 20.11
CA TYR A 51 -0.21 4.28 19.33
C TYR A 51 -1.34 3.27 19.06
N GLN A 52 -2.14 2.93 20.08
CA GLN A 52 -3.27 2.00 19.96
C GLN A 52 -4.38 2.53 19.05
N VAL A 53 -4.66 3.83 19.12
CA VAL A 53 -5.65 4.48 18.23
C VAL A 53 -5.20 4.38 16.78
N VAL A 54 -3.94 4.72 16.52
CA VAL A 54 -3.37 4.69 15.17
C VAL A 54 -3.27 3.26 14.64
N GLU A 55 -2.87 2.30 15.48
CA GLU A 55 -2.87 0.87 15.14
C GLU A 55 -4.26 0.40 14.70
N THR A 56 -5.27 0.65 15.54
CA THR A 56 -6.67 0.24 15.28
C THR A 56 -7.17 0.86 13.98
N ARG A 57 -6.89 2.15 13.76
CA ARG A 57 -7.22 2.84 12.51
C ARG A 57 -6.55 2.18 11.31
N HIS A 58 -5.26 1.85 11.40
CA HIS A 58 -4.53 1.21 10.30
C HIS A 58 -5.03 -0.22 10.03
N GLN A 59 -5.39 -0.99 11.06
CA GLN A 59 -6.01 -2.30 10.90
C GLN A 59 -7.35 -2.19 10.14
N ILE A 60 -8.20 -1.21 10.49
CA ILE A 60 -9.48 -0.97 9.78
C ILE A 60 -9.25 -0.54 8.33
N ILE A 61 -8.29 0.35 8.08
CA ILE A 61 -7.93 0.77 6.72
C ILE A 61 -7.52 -0.42 5.87
N ARG A 62 -6.77 -1.38 6.42
CA ARG A 62 -6.39 -2.63 5.72
C ARG A 62 -7.58 -3.54 5.43
N LEU A 63 -8.66 -3.46 6.22
CA LEU A 63 -9.88 -4.25 6.02
C LEU A 63 -10.84 -3.64 5.00
N PHE A 64 -10.72 -2.35 4.72
CA PHE A 64 -11.63 -1.59 3.86
C PHE A 64 -11.85 -2.20 2.45
N PRO A 65 -10.83 -2.74 1.76
CA PRO A 65 -11.05 -3.44 0.49
C PRO A 65 -11.98 -4.65 0.60
N TYR A 66 -11.90 -5.41 1.69
CA TYR A 66 -12.75 -6.59 1.90
C TYR A 66 -14.20 -6.18 2.16
N PHE A 67 -14.43 -5.10 2.92
CA PHE A 67 -15.77 -4.54 3.10
C PHE A 67 -16.38 -4.10 1.77
N TRP A 68 -15.58 -3.54 0.85
CA TRP A 68 -16.07 -3.20 -0.48
C TRP A 68 -16.45 -4.40 -1.31
N VAL A 69 -15.59 -5.42 -1.37
CA VAL A 69 -15.89 -6.67 -2.10
C VAL A 69 -17.16 -7.32 -1.55
N ALA A 70 -17.31 -7.37 -0.23
CA ALA A 70 -18.53 -7.87 0.41
C ALA A 70 -19.76 -7.04 0.04
N GLY A 71 -19.65 -5.71 0.00
CA GLY A 71 -20.70 -4.81 -0.45
C GLY A 71 -21.12 -5.03 -1.91
N ILE A 72 -20.17 -5.21 -2.81
CA ILE A 72 -20.42 -5.53 -4.23
C ILE A 72 -21.16 -6.86 -4.36
N LEU A 73 -20.69 -7.89 -3.64
CA LEU A 73 -21.32 -9.21 -3.62
C LEU A 73 -22.75 -9.16 -3.07
N LEU A 74 -22.99 -8.35 -2.03
CA LEU A 74 -24.32 -8.14 -1.49
C LEU A 74 -25.25 -7.46 -2.51
N VAL A 75 -24.79 -6.40 -3.20
CA VAL A 75 -25.56 -5.71 -4.25
C VAL A 75 -25.91 -6.68 -5.39
N PHE A 76 -24.95 -7.51 -5.81
CA PHE A 76 -25.17 -8.55 -6.80
C PHE A 76 -26.27 -9.54 -6.37
N LEU A 77 -26.17 -10.09 -5.15
CA LEU A 77 -27.15 -11.04 -4.60
C LEU A 77 -28.54 -10.42 -4.47
N VAL A 78 -28.64 -9.17 -3.99
CA VAL A 78 -29.90 -8.46 -3.85
C VAL A 78 -30.53 -8.21 -5.23
N GLY A 79 -29.72 -7.79 -6.23
CA GLY A 79 -30.15 -7.65 -7.61
C GLY A 79 -30.71 -8.96 -8.17
N LEU A 80 -30.00 -10.06 -7.94
CA LEU A 80 -30.41 -11.40 -8.37
C LEU A 80 -31.74 -11.83 -7.72
N VAL A 81 -31.86 -11.71 -6.39
CA VAL A 81 -33.08 -12.08 -5.65
C VAL A 81 -34.28 -11.25 -6.10
N ILE A 82 -34.11 -9.93 -6.29
CA ILE A 82 -35.18 -9.05 -6.76
C ILE A 82 -35.59 -9.42 -8.19
N GLY A 83 -34.61 -9.68 -9.07
CA GLY A 83 -34.84 -10.09 -10.46
C GLY A 83 -35.68 -11.36 -10.57
N ILE A 84 -35.31 -12.40 -9.81
CA ILE A 84 -36.04 -13.67 -9.75
C ILE A 84 -37.43 -13.46 -9.16
N LYS A 85 -37.54 -12.82 -7.99
CA LYS A 85 -38.80 -12.63 -7.27
C LYS A 85 -39.82 -11.81 -8.07
N LYS A 86 -39.36 -10.78 -8.79
CA LYS A 86 -40.20 -9.94 -9.65
C LYS A 86 -40.33 -10.46 -11.08
N ARG A 87 -39.82 -11.66 -11.38
CA ARG A 87 -39.83 -12.30 -12.71
C ARG A 87 -39.40 -11.33 -13.82
N LYS A 88 -38.33 -10.56 -13.58
CA LYS A 88 -37.85 -9.55 -14.53
C LYS A 88 -37.35 -10.26 -15.79
N LYS A 89 -37.99 -9.96 -16.93
CA LYS A 89 -37.62 -10.50 -18.25
C LYS A 89 -36.69 -9.58 -19.04
N SER A 90 -36.50 -8.34 -18.60
CA SER A 90 -35.69 -7.36 -19.34
C SER A 90 -34.21 -7.75 -19.29
N PRO A 91 -33.56 -7.98 -20.45
CA PRO A 91 -32.12 -8.28 -20.49
C PRO A 91 -31.30 -7.09 -19.97
N PHE A 92 -31.77 -5.86 -20.15
CA PHE A 92 -31.12 -4.66 -19.61
C PHE A 92 -31.06 -4.63 -18.09
N TYR A 93 -32.08 -5.15 -17.41
CA TYR A 93 -32.08 -5.26 -15.95
C TYR A 93 -30.97 -6.21 -15.48
N TRP A 94 -30.84 -7.37 -16.13
CA TRP A 94 -29.83 -8.36 -15.79
C TRP A 94 -28.43 -7.88 -16.12
N LEU A 95 -28.23 -7.27 -17.30
CA LEU A 95 -26.96 -6.64 -17.68
C LEU A 95 -26.56 -5.55 -16.68
N PHE A 96 -27.50 -4.68 -16.29
CA PHE A 96 -27.17 -3.60 -15.38
C PHE A 96 -26.93 -4.10 -13.95
N SER A 97 -27.82 -4.93 -13.40
CA SER A 97 -27.75 -5.35 -11.99
C SER A 97 -26.70 -6.41 -11.69
N LEU A 98 -26.38 -7.29 -12.65
CA LEU A 98 -25.42 -8.38 -12.44
C LEU A 98 -24.04 -8.12 -13.04
N LEU A 99 -23.91 -7.20 -14.00
CA LEU A 99 -22.63 -6.92 -14.66
C LEU A 99 -22.21 -5.46 -14.45
N LEU A 100 -22.93 -4.50 -15.04
CA LEU A 100 -22.46 -3.11 -15.08
C LEU A 100 -22.36 -2.48 -13.69
N LEU A 101 -23.39 -2.61 -12.84
CA LEU A 101 -23.37 -2.02 -11.51
C LEU A 101 -22.28 -2.63 -10.61
N PRO A 102 -22.12 -3.97 -10.51
CA PRO A 102 -20.98 -4.57 -9.81
C PRO A 102 -19.63 -4.13 -10.37
N VAL A 103 -19.47 -4.05 -11.69
CA VAL A 103 -18.21 -3.61 -12.33
C VAL A 103 -17.93 -2.13 -12.05
N ILE A 104 -18.93 -1.26 -12.13
CA ILE A 104 -18.79 0.17 -11.80
C ILE A 104 -18.41 0.32 -10.32
N LEU A 105 -19.11 -0.38 -9.42
CA LEU A 105 -18.80 -0.36 -7.99
C LEU A 105 -17.42 -0.96 -7.69
N PHE A 106 -17.01 -1.99 -8.43
CA PHE A 106 -15.67 -2.56 -8.36
C PHE A 106 -14.62 -1.56 -8.83
N CYS A 107 -14.82 -0.88 -9.97
CA CYS A 107 -13.91 0.16 -10.46
C CYS A 107 -13.83 1.34 -9.50
N ILE A 108 -14.97 1.82 -8.97
CA ILE A 108 -14.99 2.86 -7.92
C ILE A 108 -14.28 2.34 -6.67
N GLY A 109 -14.53 1.09 -6.26
CA GLY A 109 -13.86 0.43 -5.13
C GLY A 109 -12.36 0.37 -5.33
N VAL A 110 -11.87 -0.10 -6.47
CA VAL A 110 -10.45 -0.16 -6.83
C VAL A 110 -9.83 1.24 -6.90
N VAL A 111 -10.51 2.23 -7.47
CA VAL A 111 -9.99 3.61 -7.56
C VAL A 111 -10.07 4.34 -6.20
N SER A 112 -11.04 4.01 -5.34
CA SER A 112 -11.20 4.63 -4.02
C SER A 112 -10.42 3.94 -2.92
N THR A 113 -10.04 2.67 -3.13
CA THR A 113 -9.25 1.89 -2.16
C THR A 113 -7.87 1.55 -2.63
N PHE A 114 -7.53 1.81 -3.90
CA PHE A 114 -6.27 1.43 -4.56
C PHE A 114 -5.63 0.27 -3.84
N LEU A 115 -6.22 -0.93 -4.01
CA LEU A 115 -5.49 -2.18 -3.80
C LEU A 115 -4.15 -1.99 -4.49
N PRO A 116 -3.04 -1.83 -3.76
CA PRO A 116 -1.88 -1.25 -4.38
C PRO A 116 -1.29 -2.33 -5.26
N VAL A 117 -1.39 -2.15 -6.58
CA VAL A 117 -0.74 -3.03 -7.57
C VAL A 117 0.76 -3.16 -7.25
N ASP A 118 1.29 -2.14 -6.59
CA ASP A 118 2.67 -1.94 -6.20
C ASP A 118 3.03 -2.51 -4.80
N ARG A 119 2.06 -3.04 -4.03
CA ARG A 119 2.24 -3.42 -2.60
C ARG A 119 3.35 -4.44 -2.34
N GLN A 120 3.58 -5.33 -3.30
CA GLN A 120 4.48 -6.48 -3.16
C GLN A 120 5.73 -6.41 -4.04
N LEU A 121 5.84 -5.42 -4.93
CA LEU A 121 6.90 -5.36 -5.95
C LEU A 121 8.32 -5.45 -5.35
N PHE A 122 8.59 -4.74 -4.24
CA PHE A 122 9.89 -4.79 -3.56
C PHE A 122 9.91 -5.71 -2.32
N ARG A 123 8.87 -6.52 -2.12
CA ARG A 123 8.74 -7.46 -0.97
C ARG A 123 8.95 -8.91 -1.38
N GLU A 124 9.04 -9.15 -2.67
CA GLU A 124 9.38 -10.44 -3.26
C GLU A 124 10.73 -10.34 -3.97
N GLU A 125 11.55 -11.37 -3.78
CA GLU A 125 12.92 -11.40 -4.29
C GLU A 125 12.97 -11.37 -5.82
N ALA A 126 12.14 -12.20 -6.47
CA ALA A 126 12.07 -12.27 -7.93
C ALA A 126 11.66 -10.92 -8.53
N SER A 127 10.63 -10.28 -7.97
CA SER A 127 10.13 -9.00 -8.45
C SER A 127 11.14 -7.87 -8.21
N ALA A 128 11.77 -7.80 -7.03
CA ALA A 128 12.80 -6.80 -6.75
C ALA A 128 14.00 -6.94 -7.70
N LYS A 129 14.48 -8.17 -7.93
CA LYS A 129 15.58 -8.43 -8.88
C LYS A 129 15.22 -8.03 -10.30
N GLU A 130 14.02 -8.38 -10.77
CA GLU A 130 13.55 -8.03 -12.10
C GLU A 130 13.45 -6.51 -12.30
N ILE A 131 12.89 -5.80 -11.31
CA ILE A 131 12.76 -4.34 -11.34
C ILE A 131 14.12 -3.66 -11.43
N MET A 132 15.08 -4.09 -10.62
CA MET A 132 16.41 -3.50 -10.59
C MET A 132 17.21 -3.86 -11.85
N ALA A 133 17.07 -5.08 -12.37
CA ALA A 133 17.70 -5.49 -13.63
C ALA A 133 17.19 -4.72 -14.86
N ALA A 134 15.99 -4.11 -14.79
CA ALA A 134 15.46 -3.32 -15.89
C ALA A 134 16.23 -2.01 -16.14
N LEU A 135 16.89 -1.44 -15.12
CA LEU A 135 17.60 -0.17 -15.25
C LEU A 135 18.87 -0.29 -16.11
N PRO A 136 19.82 -1.22 -15.84
CA PRO A 136 21.00 -1.41 -16.70
C PRO A 136 20.66 -1.83 -18.14
N ASN A 137 19.50 -2.46 -18.35
CA ASN A 137 19.04 -2.92 -19.66
C ASN A 137 18.39 -1.83 -20.52
N GLN A 138 18.34 -0.57 -20.05
CA GLN A 138 17.88 0.53 -20.88
C GLN A 138 18.82 0.76 -22.08
N SER A 139 18.24 1.18 -23.20
CA SER A 139 19.01 1.46 -24.43
C SER A 139 20.15 2.46 -24.21
N SER A 140 19.98 3.38 -23.27
CA SER A 140 21.01 4.37 -22.87
C SER A 140 22.28 3.75 -22.27
N PHE A 141 22.23 2.52 -21.79
CA PHE A 141 23.33 1.84 -21.09
C PHE A 141 23.80 0.55 -21.76
N LYS A 142 23.33 0.27 -22.97
CA LYS A 142 23.59 -1.00 -23.65
C LYS A 142 25.10 -1.31 -23.68
N ASP A 143 25.44 -2.51 -23.22
CA ASP A 143 26.80 -3.07 -23.16
C ASP A 143 27.79 -2.26 -22.28
N LYS A 144 27.29 -1.47 -21.32
CA LYS A 144 28.11 -0.69 -20.39
C LYS A 144 27.87 -1.08 -18.94
N GLU A 145 28.93 -1.10 -18.14
CA GLU A 145 28.84 -1.27 -16.70
C GLU A 145 28.29 0.00 -16.04
N LEU A 146 27.20 -0.14 -15.28
CA LEU A 146 26.55 0.97 -14.60
C LEU A 146 27.11 1.08 -13.18
N GLN A 147 27.59 2.27 -12.80
CA GLN A 147 28.06 2.54 -11.44
C GLN A 147 26.96 3.27 -10.66
N LEU A 148 26.59 2.73 -9.51
CA LEU A 148 25.62 3.32 -8.58
C LEU A 148 26.33 4.25 -7.59
N VAL A 149 25.76 5.43 -7.39
CA VAL A 149 26.16 6.40 -6.35
C VAL A 149 25.28 6.26 -5.11
N SER A 150 23.97 6.13 -5.30
CA SER A 150 23.04 5.86 -4.20
C SER A 150 21.73 5.31 -4.74
N TYR A 151 21.01 4.60 -3.87
CA TYR A 151 19.66 4.15 -4.16
C TYR A 151 18.75 4.49 -2.98
N SER A 152 17.51 4.86 -3.28
CA SER A 152 16.47 5.00 -2.27
C SER A 152 15.15 4.45 -2.77
N PHE A 153 14.44 3.74 -1.91
CA PHE A 153 13.12 3.18 -2.14
C PHE A 153 12.18 3.72 -1.10
N HIS A 154 11.05 4.28 -1.53
CA HIS A 154 10.13 5.04 -0.69
C HIS A 154 8.75 4.41 -0.71
N ILE A 155 8.09 4.40 0.45
CA ILE A 155 6.73 3.90 0.66
C ILE A 155 5.89 5.05 1.24
N ARG A 156 5.06 5.69 0.43
CA ARG A 156 4.28 6.88 0.85
C ARG A 156 3.16 6.55 1.82
N ASN A 157 2.43 5.47 1.60
CA ASN A 157 1.35 5.02 2.47
C ASN A 157 1.78 3.72 3.16
N VAL A 158 2.52 3.85 4.26
CA VAL A 158 3.07 2.72 5.01
C VAL A 158 1.99 1.71 5.46
N PRO A 159 0.82 2.11 5.99
CA PRO A 159 -0.23 1.17 6.38
C PRO A 159 -0.70 0.27 5.24
N LEU A 160 -0.89 0.85 4.05
CA LEU A 160 -1.26 0.14 2.84
C LEU A 160 -0.07 -0.42 2.08
N LYS A 161 1.16 -0.04 2.42
CA LYS A 161 2.39 -0.33 1.68
C LYS A 161 2.27 0.10 0.20
N SER A 162 1.72 1.29 -0.04
CA SER A 162 1.37 1.80 -1.38
C SER A 162 1.96 3.17 -1.71
N GLY A 163 1.90 3.54 -2.99
CA GLY A 163 2.49 4.78 -3.50
C GLY A 163 4.00 4.68 -3.43
N ILE A 164 4.53 3.57 -3.91
CA ILE A 164 5.96 3.28 -3.87
C ILE A 164 6.68 3.86 -5.08
N TYR A 165 7.90 4.33 -4.86
CA TYR A 165 8.81 4.73 -5.93
C TYR A 165 10.24 4.44 -5.50
N ALA A 166 11.14 4.29 -6.48
CA ALA A 166 12.56 4.19 -6.20
C ALA A 166 13.33 5.25 -6.99
N VAL A 167 14.49 5.63 -6.47
CA VAL A 167 15.39 6.59 -7.08
C VAL A 167 16.77 5.95 -7.08
N ALA A 168 17.37 5.82 -8.26
CA ALA A 168 18.73 5.35 -8.44
C ALA A 168 19.56 6.49 -9.01
N ARG A 169 20.63 6.87 -8.32
CA ARG A 169 21.63 7.81 -8.82
C ARG A 169 22.80 7.02 -9.35
N VAL A 170 23.14 7.24 -10.61
CA VAL A 170 24.14 6.46 -11.32
C VAL A 170 25.11 7.37 -12.05
N ILE A 171 26.35 6.94 -12.22
CA ILE A 171 27.27 7.61 -13.14
C ILE A 171 26.94 7.13 -14.55
N ASN A 172 26.54 8.06 -15.40
CA ASN A 172 26.25 7.78 -16.79
C ASN A 172 27.56 7.42 -17.52
N PRO A 173 27.67 6.18 -18.05
CA PRO A 173 28.92 5.71 -18.66
C PRO A 173 29.16 6.28 -20.07
N ASN A 174 28.26 7.13 -20.59
CA ASN A 174 28.46 7.89 -21.83
C ASN A 174 29.00 9.29 -21.56
N THR A 175 28.55 9.95 -20.50
CA THR A 175 28.87 11.36 -20.21
C THR A 175 29.85 11.53 -19.05
N GLY A 176 29.99 10.53 -18.18
CA GLY A 176 30.73 10.62 -16.92
C GLY A 176 30.03 11.48 -15.85
N LEU A 177 28.80 11.90 -16.11
CA LEU A 177 28.00 12.73 -15.20
C LEU A 177 27.06 11.86 -14.36
N GLN A 178 26.67 12.36 -13.19
CA GLN A 178 25.65 11.72 -12.39
C GLN A 178 24.26 11.98 -12.96
N ASP A 179 23.51 10.91 -13.23
CA ASP A 179 22.12 10.94 -13.63
C ASP A 179 21.22 10.36 -12.52
N GLU A 180 20.04 10.95 -12.34
CA GLU A 180 19.01 10.43 -11.43
C GLU A 180 17.90 9.73 -12.23
N TYR A 181 17.56 8.50 -11.82
CA TYR A 181 16.52 7.69 -12.42
C TYR A 181 15.43 7.37 -11.42
N TRP A 182 14.19 7.65 -11.79
CA TRP A 182 13.01 7.40 -10.99
C TRP A 182 12.26 6.17 -11.50
N TYR A 183 11.95 5.25 -10.60
CA TYR A 183 11.09 4.11 -10.84
C TYR A 183 9.66 4.42 -10.39
N TYR A 184 8.73 4.43 -11.35
CA TYR A 184 7.30 4.58 -11.11
C TYR A 184 6.55 3.28 -11.44
N PRO A 185 6.13 2.49 -10.44
CA PRO A 185 5.46 1.21 -10.68
C PRO A 185 4.10 1.36 -11.34
N GLU A 186 3.44 2.50 -11.21
CA GLU A 186 2.15 2.77 -11.83
C GLU A 186 2.27 3.15 -13.32
N ASN A 187 3.47 3.54 -13.80
CA ASN A 187 3.66 3.87 -15.21
C ASN A 187 3.68 2.60 -16.06
N LEU A 188 2.71 2.42 -16.97
CA LEU A 188 2.59 1.20 -17.79
C LEU A 188 3.60 1.12 -18.94
N LEU A 189 4.17 2.24 -19.38
CA LEU A 189 5.00 2.31 -20.58
C LEU A 189 6.49 2.34 -20.23
N THR A 190 6.88 3.18 -19.28
CA THR A 190 8.28 3.37 -18.92
C THR A 190 8.40 3.45 -17.41
N LYS A 191 8.91 2.36 -16.81
CA LYS A 191 9.04 2.26 -15.36
C LYS A 191 10.16 3.15 -14.81
N TRP A 192 11.36 3.00 -15.38
CA TRP A 192 12.54 3.81 -15.04
C TRP A 192 12.64 5.01 -15.99
N LYS A 193 12.56 6.22 -15.44
CA LYS A 193 12.64 7.46 -16.20
C LYS A 193 13.79 8.31 -15.64
N LYS A 194 14.67 8.79 -16.52
CA LYS A 194 15.70 9.77 -16.17
C LYS A 194 15.01 11.09 -15.77
N ASP A 195 15.51 11.73 -14.71
CA ASP A 195 15.11 13.08 -14.36
C ASP A 195 15.74 14.12 -15.31
N ASP A 196 15.05 15.24 -15.52
CA ASP A 196 15.49 16.26 -16.48
C ASP A 196 16.71 17.03 -15.95
N ASP A 197 16.85 17.15 -14.62
CA ASP A 197 17.95 17.83 -13.96
C ASP A 197 19.14 16.90 -13.73
N THR A 198 20.32 17.32 -14.21
CA THR A 198 21.59 16.66 -13.91
C THR A 198 22.14 17.30 -12.64
N ILE A 199 22.00 16.66 -11.50
CA ILE A 199 22.54 17.16 -10.24
C ILE A 199 24.02 16.75 -10.17
N GLU A 200 24.92 17.73 -10.14
CA GLU A 200 26.34 17.51 -9.84
C GLU A 200 26.50 17.24 -8.33
N LEU A 201 26.69 15.97 -7.95
CA LEU A 201 27.14 15.57 -6.61
C LEU A 201 28.58 15.06 -6.71
N SER A 202 29.37 15.22 -5.64
CA SER A 202 30.76 14.77 -5.62
C SER A 202 30.87 13.25 -5.81
N MET A 203 31.80 12.81 -6.65
CA MET A 203 32.01 11.42 -7.10
C MET A 203 32.64 10.49 -6.04
N GLU A 204 32.32 10.63 -4.77
CA GLU A 204 32.94 9.79 -3.74
C GLU A 204 32.05 8.60 -3.41
N ASP A 205 32.65 7.41 -3.54
CA ASP A 205 32.09 6.07 -3.31
C ASP A 205 30.98 5.63 -4.28
N THR A 206 31.37 5.00 -5.41
CA THR A 206 30.46 4.25 -6.29
C THR A 206 30.59 2.74 -6.08
N ILE A 207 29.57 2.00 -6.49
CA ILE A 207 29.59 0.53 -6.56
C ILE A 207 29.03 0.05 -7.89
N ALA A 208 29.60 -1.01 -8.44
CA ALA A 208 29.06 -1.63 -9.65
C ALA A 208 27.64 -2.14 -9.40
N PHE A 209 26.71 -1.83 -10.29
CA PHE A 209 25.28 -2.13 -10.11
C PHE A 209 25.00 -3.65 -10.06
N ASP A 210 25.84 -4.45 -10.70
CA ASP A 210 25.79 -5.92 -10.73
C ASP A 210 26.45 -6.58 -9.50
N ALA A 211 27.30 -5.86 -8.77
CA ALA A 211 27.87 -6.32 -7.51
C ALA A 211 26.85 -6.30 -6.35
N ILE A 212 25.70 -5.64 -6.54
CA ILE A 212 24.62 -5.57 -5.55
C ILE A 212 23.64 -6.73 -5.78
N ASP A 213 23.45 -7.57 -4.77
CA ASP A 213 22.34 -8.52 -4.76
C ASP A 213 21.04 -7.79 -4.39
N TRP A 214 20.29 -7.35 -5.39
CA TRP A 214 19.01 -6.66 -5.22
C TRP A 214 17.92 -7.52 -4.53
N GLY A 215 18.15 -8.83 -4.38
CA GLY A 215 17.31 -9.69 -3.53
C GLY A 215 17.39 -9.37 -2.04
N VAL A 216 18.36 -8.54 -1.63
CA VAL A 216 18.53 -8.11 -0.25
C VAL A 216 17.40 -7.19 0.24
N ILE A 217 16.80 -6.38 -0.65
CA ILE A 217 15.75 -5.41 -0.30
C ILE A 217 14.57 -6.08 0.44
N PRO A 218 13.92 -7.12 -0.10
CA PRO A 218 12.81 -7.77 0.60
C PRO A 218 13.26 -8.47 1.88
N LYS A 219 14.50 -8.94 1.97
CA LYS A 219 15.06 -9.56 3.19
C LYS A 219 15.16 -8.53 4.31
N ILE A 220 15.82 -7.39 4.07
CA ILE A 220 16.00 -6.35 5.10
C ILE A 220 14.67 -5.70 5.50
N ILE A 221 13.72 -5.53 4.57
CA ILE A 221 12.37 -5.06 4.90
C ILE A 221 11.67 -6.02 5.86
N LYS A 222 11.71 -7.33 5.59
CA LYS A 222 11.05 -8.34 6.43
C LYS A 222 11.72 -8.44 7.81
N ASP A 223 13.04 -8.39 7.87
CA ASP A 223 13.78 -8.38 9.13
C ASP A 223 13.47 -7.13 9.96
N SER A 224 13.49 -5.95 9.35
CA SER A 224 13.12 -4.68 10.00
C SER A 224 11.69 -4.71 10.55
N GLU A 225 10.73 -5.26 9.80
CA GLU A 225 9.36 -5.43 10.29
C GLU A 225 9.24 -6.44 11.44
N ALA A 226 10.02 -7.52 11.40
CA ALA A 226 10.06 -8.50 12.48
C ALA A 226 10.65 -7.91 13.77
N ARG A 227 11.66 -7.04 13.65
CA ARG A 227 12.22 -6.26 14.77
C ARG A 227 11.24 -5.23 15.29
N ALA A 228 10.59 -4.49 14.39
CA ALA A 228 9.55 -3.51 14.76
C ALA A 228 8.41 -4.14 15.56
N ALA A 229 8.04 -5.39 15.27
CA ALA A 229 7.01 -6.11 15.99
C ALA A 229 7.37 -6.46 17.45
N GLN A 230 8.64 -6.29 17.85
CA GLN A 230 9.11 -6.52 19.22
C GLN A 230 9.12 -5.25 20.07
N LEU A 231 8.83 -4.09 19.47
CA LEU A 231 8.74 -2.82 20.19
C LEU A 231 7.50 -2.79 21.09
N ASP A 232 7.59 -2.01 22.16
CA ASP A 232 6.50 -1.81 23.14
C ASP A 232 5.38 -0.89 22.60
N HIS A 233 5.57 -0.30 21.44
CA HIS A 233 4.65 0.60 20.78
C HIS A 233 4.47 0.26 19.30
N TYR A 234 3.35 0.72 18.74
CA TYR A 234 2.99 0.45 17.36
C TYR A 234 3.81 1.27 16.37
N VAL A 235 4.49 0.60 15.45
CA VAL A 235 5.16 1.24 14.31
C VAL A 235 4.47 0.85 13.00
N PRO A 236 3.95 1.81 12.22
CA PRO A 236 3.26 1.57 10.96
C PRO A 236 3.97 0.61 9.99
N GLY A 237 5.30 0.68 9.94
CA GLY A 237 6.17 -0.16 9.12
C GLY A 237 7.29 0.64 8.43
N VAL A 238 7.94 0.01 7.46
CA VAL A 238 9.02 0.64 6.66
C VAL A 238 8.46 1.78 5.81
N SER A 239 9.07 2.97 5.89
CA SER A 239 8.83 4.10 4.97
C SER A 239 9.87 4.22 3.89
N ILE A 240 11.12 3.86 4.18
CA ILE A 240 12.23 4.11 3.27
C ILE A 240 13.32 3.04 3.42
N VAL A 241 13.95 2.69 2.31
CA VAL A 241 15.16 1.88 2.25
C VAL A 241 16.19 2.66 1.45
N ILE A 242 17.37 2.91 2.01
CA ILE A 242 18.45 3.65 1.38
C ILE A 242 19.67 2.74 1.27
N LEU A 243 20.36 2.80 0.14
CA LEU A 243 21.69 2.26 -0.03
C LEU A 243 22.63 3.43 -0.35
N ASN A 244 23.66 3.59 0.48
CA ASN A 244 24.70 4.60 0.32
C ASN A 244 26.07 4.03 0.71
N GLY A 245 27.11 4.55 0.06
CA GLY A 245 28.51 4.33 0.42
C GLY A 245 29.04 5.50 1.26
N PHE A 246 29.84 5.19 2.28
CA PHE A 246 30.65 6.17 2.99
C PHE A 246 32.00 5.57 3.37
N GLN A 247 33.09 6.20 2.96
CA GLN A 247 34.47 5.76 3.22
C GLN A 247 34.74 4.32 2.75
N GLY A 248 34.17 3.94 1.61
CA GLY A 248 34.32 2.60 1.02
C GLY A 248 33.46 1.50 1.66
N GLU A 249 32.64 1.80 2.68
CA GLU A 249 31.66 0.87 3.22
C GLU A 249 30.25 1.18 2.71
N TRP A 250 29.58 0.16 2.16
CA TRP A 250 28.21 0.25 1.66
C TRP A 250 27.25 -0.39 2.64
N THR A 251 26.23 0.38 3.02
CA THR A 251 25.23 -0.06 3.98
C THR A 251 23.82 0.20 3.47
N TRP A 252 22.90 -0.67 3.89
CA TRP A 252 21.47 -0.42 3.73
C TRP A 252 20.93 0.19 5.01
N THR A 253 20.22 1.30 4.90
CA THR A 253 19.45 1.90 5.99
C THR A 253 17.97 1.70 5.73
N VAL A 254 17.25 1.06 6.64
CA VAL A 254 15.81 0.88 6.58
C VAL A 254 15.14 1.76 7.63
N GLY A 255 14.47 2.81 7.18
CA GLY A 255 13.73 3.74 8.04
C GLY A 255 12.31 3.25 8.29
N LEU A 256 11.92 3.18 9.55
CA LEU A 256 10.57 2.90 10.00
C LEU A 256 9.80 4.20 10.24
N ASN A 257 8.60 4.28 9.69
CA ASN A 257 7.71 5.41 9.89
C ASN A 257 7.04 5.30 11.25
N GLY A 258 7.18 6.32 12.09
CA GLY A 258 6.40 6.46 13.31
C GLY A 258 4.99 6.97 13.05
N ILE A 259 4.17 6.97 14.11
CA ILE A 259 2.75 7.35 14.03
C ILE A 259 2.53 8.84 13.67
N ARG A 260 3.57 9.67 13.80
CA ARG A 260 3.54 11.11 13.47
C ARG A 260 4.17 11.45 12.11
N ASN A 261 4.27 10.48 11.20
CA ASN A 261 4.85 10.67 9.85
C ASN A 261 6.29 11.19 9.84
N ARG A 262 7.09 10.72 10.80
CA ARG A 262 8.54 10.92 10.84
C ARG A 262 9.20 9.57 10.96
N THR A 263 10.42 9.42 10.45
CA THR A 263 11.23 8.25 10.76
C THR A 263 11.44 8.18 12.26
N GLU A 264 11.09 7.06 12.87
CA GLU A 264 11.17 6.84 14.33
C GLU A 264 12.40 6.01 14.69
N ILE A 265 12.73 5.02 13.85
CA ILE A 265 13.89 4.14 14.00
C ILE A 265 14.47 3.87 12.62
N ASN A 266 15.80 3.81 12.54
CA ASN A 266 16.56 3.38 11.37
C ASN A 266 17.35 2.12 11.73
N TYR A 267 17.21 1.07 10.94
CA TYR A 267 18.03 -0.13 11.03
C TYR A 267 19.10 -0.12 9.94
N VAL A 268 20.34 -0.42 10.33
CA VAL A 268 21.50 -0.45 9.43
C VAL A 268 21.90 -1.90 9.18
N TYR A 269 22.13 -2.21 7.92
CA TYR A 269 22.54 -3.53 7.45
C TYR A 269 23.77 -3.42 6.56
N ASP A 270 24.61 -4.46 6.56
CA ASP A 270 25.68 -4.59 5.58
C ASP A 270 25.11 -4.82 4.16
N LEU A 271 25.96 -4.75 3.13
CA LEU A 271 25.56 -4.96 1.74
C LEU A 271 24.89 -6.32 1.48
N LYS A 272 25.15 -7.34 2.31
CA LYS A 272 24.55 -8.69 2.24
C LYS A 272 23.22 -8.81 3.01
N GLY A 273 22.78 -7.72 3.65
CA GLY A 273 21.57 -7.63 4.44
C GLY A 273 21.68 -8.28 5.81
N ASN A 274 22.87 -8.30 6.41
CA ASN A 274 23.05 -8.68 7.81
C ASN A 274 22.93 -7.43 8.68
N TYR A 275 22.14 -7.52 9.74
CA TYR A 275 21.93 -6.43 10.69
C TYR A 275 23.24 -6.02 11.37
N GLN A 276 23.49 -4.72 11.48
CA GLN A 276 24.67 -4.15 12.12
C GLN A 276 24.30 -3.31 13.35
N SER A 277 23.38 -2.36 13.20
CA SER A 277 23.04 -1.40 14.25
C SER A 277 21.68 -0.74 14.01
N GLU A 278 21.25 0.08 14.98
CA GLU A 278 20.02 0.87 14.91
C GLU A 278 20.23 2.26 15.56
N TRP A 279 19.46 3.25 15.12
CA TRP A 279 19.44 4.59 15.70
C TRP A 279 18.08 5.28 15.50
N GLN A 280 17.76 6.27 16.34
CA GLN A 280 16.51 7.05 16.32
C GLN A 280 16.72 8.41 15.63
#